data_AF-A0A0P9KAB0-F1
#
_entry.id   AF-A0A0P9KAB0-F1
#
_cell.length_a   1.000
_cell.length_b   1.000
_cell.length_c   1.000
_cell.angle_alpha   90.00
_cell.angle_beta   90.00
_cell.angle_gamma   90.00
#
_symmetry.space_group_name_H-M   'P 1'
#
loop_
_entity.id
_entity.type
_entity.pdbx_description
1 polymer ?
#
loop_
_entity_poly.entity_id
_entity_poly.type
_entity_poly.pdbx_seq_one_letter_code
_entity_poly.pdbx_strand_id
1 'polypeptide(L)' 'MSRLTIDITNQQHQSLKALAALQGKSIKQYALERLFPGDADANQAWEELRTLLGARIHEGLTGNVSAKSISKILD' A
#
# COMPACT_ATOMS: atom_id res chain seq x y z
N MET A 1 -8.96 -14.39 -19.16
CA MET A 1 -10.31 -13.85 -18.97
C MET A 1 -10.88 -14.41 -17.68
N SER A 2 -10.73 -13.69 -16.56
CA SER A 2 -11.17 -14.17 -15.24
C SER A 2 -12.51 -13.52 -14.88
N ARG A 3 -13.56 -14.33 -14.70
CA ARG A 3 -14.90 -13.86 -14.32
C ARG A 3 -15.15 -14.24 -12.86
N LEU A 4 -15.26 -13.23 -11.99
CA LEU A 4 -15.64 -13.39 -10.60
C LEU A 4 -17.16 -13.20 -10.46
N THR A 5 -17.84 -14.18 -9.85
CA THR A 5 -19.28 -14.09 -9.53
C THR A 5 -19.40 -13.99 -8.02
N ILE A 6 -20.18 -13.03 -7.52
CA ILE A 6 -20.34 -12.75 -6.10
C ILE A 6 -21.83 -12.78 -5.81
N ASP A 7 -22.27 -13.69 -4.94
CA ASP A 7 -23.64 -13.72 -4.46
C ASP A 7 -23.84 -12.65 -3.40
N ILE A 8 -24.73 -11.71 -3.68
CA ILE A 8 -25.12 -10.64 -2.76
C ILE A 8 -26.63 -10.44 -2.80
N THR A 9 -27.19 -9.98 -1.68
CA THR A 9 -28.60 -9.62 -1.62
C THR A 9 -28.88 -8.37 -2.45
N ASN A 10 -30.13 -8.19 -2.90
CA ASN A 10 -30.53 -7.00 -3.67
C ASN A 10 -30.27 -5.69 -2.92
N GLN A 11 -30.46 -5.68 -1.60
CA GLN A 11 -30.19 -4.50 -0.77
C GLN A 11 -28.68 -4.19 -0.72
N GLN A 12 -27.83 -5.21 -0.56
CA GLN A 12 -26.38 -5.03 -0.59
C GLN A 12 -25.90 -4.54 -1.97
N HIS A 13 -26.47 -5.05 -3.06
CA HIS A 13 -26.17 -4.57 -4.41
C HIS A 13 -26.55 -3.09 -4.58
N GLN A 14 -27.72 -2.66 -4.09
CA GLN A 14 -28.12 -1.24 -4.14
C GLN A 14 -27.17 -0.36 -3.35
N SER A 15 -26.80 -0.75 -2.13
CA SER A 15 -25.84 -0.01 -1.30
C SER A 15 -24.46 0.07 -1.97
N LEU A 16 -23.95 -1.04 -2.51
CA LEU A 16 -22.68 -1.08 -3.24
C LEU A 16 -22.71 -0.19 -4.48
N LYS A 17 -23.82 -0.19 -5.22
CA LYS A 17 -23.99 0.65 -6.41
C LYS A 17 -24.02 2.14 -6.05
N ALA A 18 -24.70 2.50 -4.96
CA ALA A 18 -24.75 3.88 -4.49
C ALA A 18 -23.37 4.37 -4.04
N LEU A 19 -22.62 3.55 -3.29
CA LEU A 19 -21.26 3.86 -2.86
C LEU A 19 -20.29 4.00 -4.03
N ALA A 20 -20.39 3.11 -5.02
CA ALA A 20 -19.59 3.21 -6.24
C ALA A 20 -19.89 4.51 -7.02
N ALA A 21 -21.17 4.85 -7.16
CA ALA A 21 -21.60 6.09 -7.83
C ALA A 21 -21.16 7.36 -7.08
N LEU A 22 -21.19 7.34 -5.74
CA LEU A 22 -20.68 8.43 -4.90
C LEU A 22 -19.18 8.67 -5.11
N GLN A 23 -18.40 7.62 -5.35
CA GLN A 23 -16.98 7.72 -5.69
C GLN A 23 -16.71 7.98 -7.19
N GLY A 24 -17.76 8.11 -8.01
CA GLY A 24 -17.64 8.27 -9.47
C GLY A 24 -17.10 7.03 -10.19
N LYS A 25 -17.10 5.86 -9.54
CA LYS A 25 -16.55 4.61 -10.08
C LYS A 25 -17.69 3.67 -10.50
N SER A 26 -17.41 2.80 -11.46
CA SER A 26 -18.34 1.70 -11.77
C SER A 26 -18.37 0.69 -10.61
N ILE A 27 -19.50 0.02 -10.40
CA ILE A 27 -19.62 -1.03 -9.37
C ILE A 27 -18.55 -2.12 -9.52
N LYS A 28 -18.11 -2.41 -10.75
CA LYS A 28 -17.05 -3.38 -11.05
C LYS A 28 -15.70 -2.91 -10.51
N GLN A 29 -15.33 -1.66 -10.77
CA GLN A 29 -14.07 -1.08 -10.28
C GLN A 29 -14.10 -0.94 -8.76
N TYR A 30 -15.20 -0.46 -8.20
CA TYR A 30 -15.34 -0.30 -6.76
C TYR A 30 -15.27 -1.65 -6.01
N ALA A 31 -15.95 -2.68 -6.52
CA ALA A 31 -15.88 -4.01 -5.93
C ALA A 31 -14.48 -4.63 -6.07
N LEU A 32 -13.81 -4.43 -7.20
CA LEU A 32 -12.47 -4.97 -7.44
C LEU A 32 -11.43 -4.31 -6.54
N GLU A 33 -11.45 -2.98 -6.39
CA GLU A 33 -10.58 -2.26 -5.45
C GLU A 33 -10.89 -2.57 -3.98
N ARG A 34 -12.13 -2.97 -3.65
CA ARG A 34 -12.50 -3.33 -2.27
C ARG A 34 -12.12 -4.76 -1.92
N LEU A 35 -12.24 -5.69 -2.85
CA LEU A 35 -11.93 -7.13 -2.67
C LEU A 35 -10.45 -7.43 -2.85
N PHE A 36 -9.82 -6.69 -3.75
CA PHE A 36 -8.39 -6.61 -3.90
C PHE A 36 -8.06 -5.15 -3.62
N PRO A 37 -8.01 -4.73 -2.32
CA PRO A 37 -7.35 -3.48 -2.00
C PRO A 37 -5.97 -3.65 -2.60
N GLY A 38 -5.76 -2.99 -3.73
CA GLY A 38 -4.46 -2.95 -4.36
C GLY A 38 -3.51 -2.54 -3.26
N ASP A 39 -2.32 -3.09 -3.31
CA ASP A 39 -1.12 -2.70 -2.59
C ASP A 39 -0.78 -1.19 -2.78
N ALA A 40 -1.77 -0.32 -2.63
CA ALA A 40 -1.66 1.13 -2.60
C ALA A 40 -0.75 1.50 -1.43
N ASP A 41 -0.85 0.77 -0.33
CA ASP A 41 0.08 0.85 0.79
C ASP A 41 1.42 0.18 0.50
N ALA A 42 1.52 -0.93 -0.26
CA ALA A 42 2.83 -1.54 -0.49
C ALA A 42 3.67 -0.79 -1.52
N ASN A 43 3.09 -0.17 -2.54
CA ASN A 43 3.85 0.73 -3.41
C ASN A 43 4.33 1.96 -2.62
N GLN A 44 3.49 2.53 -1.76
CA GLN A 44 3.88 3.64 -0.89
C GLN A 44 4.97 3.22 0.10
N ALA A 45 4.79 2.09 0.78
CA ALA A 45 5.77 1.52 1.71
C ALA A 45 7.09 1.14 1.01
N TRP A 46 7.02 0.72 -0.25
CA TRP A 46 8.20 0.41 -1.07
C TRP A 46 8.98 1.67 -1.45
N GLU A 47 8.29 2.74 -1.84
CA GLU A 47 8.91 4.05 -2.12
C GLU A 47 9.52 4.67 -0.83
N GLU A 48 8.83 4.55 0.31
CA GLU A 48 9.37 4.97 1.62
C GLU A 48 10.63 4.17 1.99
N LEU A 49 10.60 2.84 1.82
CA LEU A 49 11.75 1.98 2.07
C LEU A 49 12.93 2.33 1.16
N ARG A 50 12.67 2.56 -0.13
CA ARG A 50 13.69 2.95 -1.11
C ARG A 50 14.31 4.30 -0.77
N THR A 51 13.50 5.25 -0.31
CA THR A 51 13.96 6.57 0.14
C THR A 51 14.86 6.46 1.36
N LEU A 52 14.46 5.65 2.36
CA LEU A 52 15.28 5.40 3.56
C LEU A 52 16.60 4.72 3.23
N LEU A 53 16.59 3.73 2.35
CA LEU A 53 17.80 3.03 1.92
C LEU A 53 18.73 3.96 1.12
N GLY A 54 18.18 4.79 0.23
CA GLY A 54 18.95 5.80 -0.50
C GLY A 54 19.64 6.79 0.42
N ALA A 55 18.91 7.30 1.42
CA ALA A 55 19.46 8.18 2.45
C ALA A 55 20.60 7.50 3.22
N ARG A 56 20.41 6.25 3.67
CA ARG A 56 21.44 5.49 4.42
C ARG A 56 22.69 5.20 3.60
N ILE A 57 22.53 4.85 2.31
CA ILE A 57 23.65 4.62 1.40
C ILE A 57 24.42 5.93 1.20
N HIS A 58 23.72 7.05 1.03
CA HIS A 58 24.34 8.36 0.90
C HIS A 58 25.07 8.79 2.18
N GLU A 59 24.48 8.57 3.36
CA GLU A 59 25.13 8.82 4.66
C GLU A 59 26.37 7.95 4.88
N GLY A 60 26.31 6.67 4.46
CA GLY A 60 27.45 5.75 4.50
C GLY A 60 28.58 6.16 3.54
N LEU A 61 28.24 6.58 2.31
CA LEU A 61 29.20 7.06 1.30
C LEU A 61 29.81 8.42 1.67
N THR A 62 29.04 9.29 2.32
CA THR A 62 29.52 10.62 2.80
C THR A 62 30.34 10.53 4.08
N GLY A 63 30.57 9.32 4.61
CA GLY A 63 31.46 9.09 5.74
C GLY A 63 30.82 9.36 7.11
N ASN A 64 29.49 9.52 7.19
CA ASN A 64 28.74 9.59 8.46
C ASN A 64 28.55 8.19 9.07
N VAL A 65 29.61 7.39 9.08
CA VAL A 65 29.63 6.07 9.72
C VAL A 65 30.06 6.27 11.17
N SER A 66 29.22 5.84 12.12
CA SER A 66 29.55 5.94 13.53
C SER A 66 30.80 5.11 13.82
N ALA A 67 31.88 5.75 14.30
CA ALA A 67 33.09 5.07 14.76
C ALA A 67 32.90 4.28 16.08
N LYS A 68 31.66 4.17 16.58
CA LYS A 68 31.32 3.42 17.78
C LYS A 68 31.19 1.94 17.43
N SER A 69 32.00 1.10 18.07
CA SER A 69 31.84 -0.35 18.03
C SER A 69 30.48 -0.75 18.61
N ILE A 70 29.89 -1.83 18.09
CA ILE A 70 28.57 -2.36 18.48
C ILE A 70 28.43 -2.49 20.02
N SER A 71 29.51 -2.86 20.71
CA SER A 71 29.59 -2.97 22.18
C SER A 71 29.32 -1.67 22.94
N LYS A 72 29.47 -0.50 22.30
CA LYS A 72 29.30 0.84 22.90
C LYS A 72 27.93 1.47 22.56
N ILE A 73 27.13 0.77 21.76
CA ILE A 73 25.76 1.15 21.36
C ILE A 73 24.72 0.40 22.21
N LEU A 74 25.12 -0.72 22.81
CA LEU A 74 24.26 -1.63 23.57
C LEU A 74 24.25 -1.37 25.09
N ASP A 75 25.09 -0.44 25.57
CA ASP A 75 25.11 0.06 26.96
C ASP A 75 24.24 1.32 27.05
#